data_AF-A0A838E454-F1
#
_entry.id   AF-A0A838E454-F1
#
_cell.length_a   1.000
_cell.length_b   1.000
_cell.length_c   1.000
_cell.angle_alpha   90.00
_cell.angle_beta   90.00
_cell.angle_gamma   90.00
#
_symmetry.space_group_name_H-M   'P 1'
#
loop_
_entity.id
_entity.type
_entity.pdbx_description
1 polymer ?
#
loop_
_entity_poly.entity_id
_entity_poly.type
_entity_poly.pdbx_seq_one_letter_code
_entity_poly.pdbx_strand_id
1 'polypeptide(L)'
;MPVTPTSAAEQVLREFEGAWRDDTPIFGCCRRSVETALEHADLLEIATLDVTARVQALRAAVERDLPGHLQAHRCCAGHLADVAFDLPTMIAPPADAEVEVERAEV
;
A
#
# COMPACT_ATOMS: atom_id res chain seq x y z
N MET A 1 -21.49 -5.79 -15.21
CA MET A 1 -20.23 -6.54 -15.03
C MET A 1 -20.01 -6.64 -13.53
N PRO A 2 -19.88 -7.83 -12.93
CA PRO A 2 -19.62 -7.93 -11.50
C PRO A 2 -18.26 -7.30 -11.20
N VAL A 3 -18.21 -6.38 -10.26
CA VAL A 3 -16.98 -5.73 -9.80
C VAL A 3 -16.22 -6.78 -8.98
N THR A 4 -15.15 -7.34 -9.55
CA THR A 4 -14.26 -8.21 -8.79
C THR A 4 -13.71 -7.38 -7.62
N PRO A 5 -13.75 -7.87 -6.37
CA PRO A 5 -13.10 -7.15 -5.27
C PRO A 5 -11.63 -6.96 -5.63
N THR A 6 -11.20 -5.70 -5.71
CA THR A 6 -9.79 -5.35 -5.90
C THR A 6 -9.02 -5.88 -4.69
N SER A 7 -7.94 -6.64 -4.92
CA SER A 7 -7.11 -7.13 -3.82
C SER A 7 -6.44 -5.95 -3.09
N ALA A 8 -6.12 -6.11 -1.80
CA ALA A 8 -5.45 -5.05 -1.02
C ALA A 8 -4.15 -4.57 -1.70
N ALA A 9 -3.41 -5.48 -2.35
CA ALA A 9 -2.21 -5.15 -3.13
C ALA A 9 -2.53 -4.28 -4.36
N GLU A 10 -3.56 -4.63 -5.14
CA GLU A 10 -3.98 -3.82 -6.29
C GLU A 10 -4.53 -2.44 -5.88
N GLN A 11 -5.18 -2.36 -4.73
CA GLN A 11 -5.65 -1.08 -4.18
C GLN A 11 -4.46 -0.19 -3.80
N VAL A 12 -3.51 -0.71 -3.03
CA VAL A 12 -2.31 0.03 -2.63
C VAL A 12 -1.49 0.46 -3.85
N LEU A 13 -1.31 -0.41 -4.84
CA LEU A 13 -0.56 -0.08 -6.06
C LEU A 13 -1.25 1.03 -6.86
N ARG A 14 -2.59 1.01 -6.95
CA ARG A 14 -3.37 2.04 -7.63
C ARG A 14 -3.27 3.39 -6.93
N GLU A 15 -3.38 3.41 -5.61
CA GLU A 15 -3.25 4.64 -4.80
C GLU A 15 -1.82 5.21 -4.92
N PHE A 16 -0.82 4.33 -4.83
CA PHE A 16 0.59 4.68 -5.03
C PHE A 16 0.79 5.34 -6.41
N GLU A 17 0.26 4.77 -7.49
CA GLU A 17 0.41 5.30 -8.85
C GLU A 17 -0.45 6.53 -9.15
N GLY A 18 -1.60 6.65 -8.50
CA GLY A 18 -2.66 7.59 -8.86
C GLY A 18 -2.53 8.97 -8.23
N ALA A 19 -1.94 9.10 -7.04
CA ALA A 19 -2.13 10.33 -6.26
C ALA A 19 -0.93 10.80 -5.44
N TRP A 20 0.24 10.16 -5.54
CA TRP A 20 1.22 10.32 -4.48
C TRP A 20 2.26 11.43 -4.65
N ARG A 21 1.97 12.50 -3.88
CA ARG A 21 2.77 13.65 -3.41
C ARG A 21 3.63 14.43 -4.41
N ASP A 22 3.29 15.71 -4.51
CA ASP A 22 4.17 16.81 -4.93
C ASP A 22 4.72 16.72 -6.36
N ASP A 23 3.93 16.20 -7.32
CA ASP A 23 4.33 16.07 -8.74
C ASP A 23 5.63 15.26 -8.95
N THR A 24 6.02 14.42 -7.97
CA THR A 24 7.25 13.63 -8.07
C THR A 24 7.00 12.42 -8.97
N PRO A 25 7.77 12.25 -10.07
CA PRO A 25 7.57 11.16 -10.98
C PRO A 25 7.85 9.80 -10.32
N ILE A 26 6.88 8.90 -10.41
CA ILE A 26 7.05 7.49 -10.05
C ILE A 26 7.78 6.80 -11.20
N PHE A 27 9.02 6.39 -10.96
CA PHE A 27 9.82 5.64 -11.94
C PHE A 27 9.51 4.15 -11.88
N GLY A 28 9.83 3.44 -12.96
CA GLY A 28 9.62 1.99 -13.04
C GLY A 28 10.33 1.18 -11.93
N CYS A 29 11.45 1.68 -11.39
CA CYS A 29 12.11 1.04 -10.23
C CYS A 29 11.32 1.23 -8.92
N CYS A 30 10.66 2.38 -8.73
CA CYS A 30 9.79 2.64 -7.58
C CYS A 30 8.57 1.71 -7.62
N ARG A 31 7.91 1.64 -8.78
CA ARG A 31 6.78 0.73 -9.03
C ARG A 31 7.16 -0.72 -8.73
N ARG A 32 8.24 -1.21 -9.33
CA ARG A 32 8.71 -2.58 -9.10
C ARG A 32 9.00 -2.87 -7.63
N SER A 33 9.62 -1.93 -6.92
CA SER A 33 9.91 -2.10 -5.49
C SER A 33 8.64 -2.22 -4.66
N VAL A 34 7.63 -1.38 -4.94
CA VAL A 34 6.33 -1.46 -4.27
C VAL A 34 5.62 -2.77 -4.63
N GLU A 35 5.52 -3.12 -5.91
CA GLU A 35 4.95 -4.41 -6.35
C GLU A 35 5.60 -5.60 -5.62
N THR A 36 6.93 -5.64 -5.58
CA THR A 36 7.69 -6.68 -4.88
C THR A 36 7.36 -6.74 -3.39
N ALA A 37 7.20 -5.58 -2.74
CA ALA A 37 6.80 -5.53 -1.34
C ALA A 37 5.39 -6.13 -1.14
N LEU A 38 4.44 -5.73 -1.99
CA LEU A 38 3.03 -6.12 -1.88
C LEU A 38 2.79 -7.60 -2.22
N GLU A 39 3.58 -8.19 -3.12
CA GLU A 39 3.50 -9.63 -3.46
C GLU A 39 3.93 -10.56 -2.33
N HIS A 40 4.66 -10.03 -1.35
CA HIS A 40 5.40 -10.83 -0.38
C HIS A 40 5.11 -10.49 1.08
N ALA A 41 4.28 -9.47 1.29
CA ALA A 41 3.84 -8.98 2.58
C ALA A 41 2.39 -9.37 2.84
N ASP A 42 2.08 -9.79 4.07
CA ASP A 42 0.70 -9.80 4.54
C ASP A 42 0.29 -8.37 4.91
N LEU A 43 -0.40 -7.70 4.00
CA LEU A 43 -0.76 -6.28 4.16
C LEU A 43 -1.73 -6.04 5.32
N LEU A 44 -2.61 -7.00 5.61
CA LEU A 44 -3.57 -6.88 6.71
C LEU A 44 -2.86 -7.00 8.04
N GLU A 45 -1.94 -7.96 8.18
CA GLU A 45 -1.12 -8.10 9.39
C GLU A 45 -0.23 -6.85 9.58
N ILE A 46 0.51 -6.46 8.53
CA ILE A 46 1.43 -5.33 8.59
C ILE A 46 0.71 -4.02 8.94
N ALA A 47 -0.49 -3.78 8.41
CA ALA A 47 -1.23 -2.56 8.71
C ALA A 47 -1.55 -2.37 10.21
N THR A 48 -1.56 -3.44 11.01
CA THR A 48 -1.78 -3.38 12.47
C THR A 48 -0.53 -2.97 13.25
N LEU A 49 0.64 -2.98 12.61
CA LEU A 49 1.92 -2.66 13.24
C LEU A 49 2.15 -1.16 13.36
N ASP A 50 3.06 -0.75 14.25
CA ASP A 50 3.54 0.62 14.28
C ASP A 50 4.28 0.97 12.98
N VAL A 51 4.40 2.27 12.67
CA VAL A 51 4.97 2.73 11.41
C VAL A 51 6.41 2.23 11.19
N THR A 52 7.23 2.12 12.24
CA THR A 52 8.62 1.66 12.10
C THR A 52 8.63 0.19 11.71
N ALA A 53 7.84 -0.64 12.38
CA ALA A 53 7.71 -2.05 12.06
C ALA A 53 7.13 -2.28 10.65
N ARG A 54 6.16 -1.47 10.21
CA ARG A 54 5.64 -1.49 8.83
C ARG A 54 6.73 -1.23 7.81
N VAL A 55 7.50 -0.16 8.00
CA VAL A 55 8.62 0.19 7.12
C VAL A 55 9.60 -0.98 7.03
N GLN A 56 9.99 -1.56 8.17
CA GLN A 56 10.94 -2.68 8.16
C GLN A 56 10.39 -3.92 7.46
N ALA A 57 9.12 -4.25 7.68
CA ALA A 57 8.47 -5.40 7.04
C ALA A 57 8.43 -5.25 5.51
N LEU A 58 8.02 -4.07 5.01
CA LEU A 58 8.01 -3.80 3.56
C LEU A 58 9.43 -3.79 2.97
N ARG A 59 10.41 -3.19 3.66
CA ARG A 59 11.81 -3.20 3.22
C ARG A 59 12.39 -4.60 3.16
N ALA A 60 12.09 -5.45 4.15
CA ALA A 60 12.55 -6.84 4.18
C ALA A 60 11.96 -7.65 3.03
N ALA A 61 10.67 -7.43 2.70
CA ALA A 61 10.03 -8.06 1.55
C ALA A 61 10.74 -7.70 0.23
N VAL A 62 11.12 -6.44 0.04
CA VAL A 62 11.86 -6.01 -1.16
C VAL A 62 13.30 -6.54 -1.17
N GLU A 63 14.04 -6.44 -0.07
CA GLU A 63 15.45 -6.86 0.00
C GLU A 63 15.63 -8.37 -0.18
N ARG A 64 14.59 -9.17 0.08
CA ARG A 64 14.60 -10.61 -0.19
C ARG A 64 14.73 -10.92 -1.68
N ASP A 65 14.07 -10.13 -2.52
CA ASP A 65 13.93 -10.38 -3.96
C ASP A 65 14.81 -9.43 -4.80
N LEU A 66 15.12 -8.25 -4.25
CA LEU A 66 15.96 -7.21 -4.84
C LEU A 66 17.07 -6.79 -3.84
N PRO A 67 18.04 -7.68 -3.55
CA PRO A 67 19.07 -7.42 -2.55
C PRO A 67 19.96 -6.22 -2.91
N GLY A 68 20.14 -5.31 -1.95
CA GLY A 68 20.91 -4.07 -2.09
C GLY A 68 20.18 -2.96 -2.84
N HIS A 69 18.97 -3.20 -3.36
CA HIS A 69 18.26 -2.24 -4.18
C HIS A 69 17.90 -0.98 -3.41
N LEU A 70 17.41 -1.10 -2.17
CA LEU A 70 16.97 0.04 -1.37
C LEU A 70 18.14 0.87 -0.85
N GLN A 71 19.32 0.26 -0.71
CA GLN A 71 20.55 0.98 -0.42
C GLN A 71 21.01 1.81 -1.62
N ALA A 72 20.88 1.26 -2.83
CA ALA A 72 21.26 1.97 -4.07
C ALA A 72 20.23 3.03 -4.49
N HIS A 73 18.96 2.88 -4.13
CA HIS A 73 17.86 3.74 -4.59
C HIS A 73 17.10 4.37 -3.42
N ARG A 74 17.58 5.54 -3.01
CA ARG A 74 16.96 6.33 -1.92
C ARG A 74 15.48 6.68 -2.15
N CYS A 75 15.07 6.89 -3.40
CA CYS A 75 13.67 7.20 -3.72
C CYS A 75 12.76 5.99 -3.48
N CYS A 76 13.20 4.78 -3.83
CA CYS A 76 12.45 3.54 -3.61
C CYS A 76 12.27 3.28 -2.10
N ALA A 77 13.33 3.49 -1.31
CA ALA A 77 13.25 3.39 0.15
C ALA A 77 12.31 4.45 0.76
N GLY A 78 12.29 5.67 0.22
CA GLY A 78 11.39 6.75 0.62
C GLY A 78 9.93 6.40 0.35
N HIS A 79 9.62 6.01 -0.89
CA HIS A 79 8.26 5.61 -1.27
C HIS A 79 7.75 4.41 -0.48
N LEU A 80 8.59 3.42 -0.16
CA LEU A 80 8.18 2.34 0.74
C LEU A 80 7.85 2.84 2.14
N ALA A 81 8.53 3.87 2.62
CA ALA A 81 8.24 4.45 3.92
C ALA A 81 6.93 5.24 3.91
N ASP A 82 6.67 5.97 2.83
CA ASP A 82 5.37 6.59 2.59
C ASP A 82 4.28 5.50 2.54
N VAL A 83 4.55 4.33 1.93
CA VAL A 83 3.52 3.27 1.73
C VAL A 83 3.22 2.71 3.10
N ALA A 84 4.27 2.40 3.85
CA ALA A 84 4.15 1.97 5.22
C ALA A 84 3.34 2.95 6.05
N PHE A 85 3.49 4.26 5.88
CA PHE A 85 2.73 5.28 6.63
C PHE A 85 1.23 5.24 6.30
N ASP A 86 0.88 5.26 5.01
CA ASP A 86 -0.50 5.36 4.52
C ASP A 86 -1.25 4.01 4.46
N LEU A 87 -0.53 2.88 4.53
CA LEU A 87 -1.07 1.53 4.35
C LEU A 87 -2.40 1.26 5.09
N PRO A 88 -2.57 1.61 6.39
CA PRO A 88 -3.81 1.32 7.11
C PRO A 88 -5.01 2.05 6.50
N THR A 89 -4.81 3.27 5.99
CA THR A 89 -5.87 4.05 5.35
C THR A 89 -6.14 3.54 3.94
N MET A 90 -5.10 3.11 3.20
CA MET A 90 -5.24 2.60 1.84
C MET A 90 -6.03 1.29 1.75
N ILE A 91 -5.99 0.45 2.79
CA ILE A 91 -6.69 -0.84 2.83
C ILE A 91 -7.94 -0.82 3.72
N ALA A 92 -8.23 0.31 4.36
CA ALA A 92 -9.46 0.47 5.12
C ALA A 92 -10.66 0.42 4.17
N PRO A 93 -11.79 -0.18 4.58
CA PRO A 93 -13.04 -0.04 3.83
C PRO A 93 -13.38 1.46 3.69
N PRO A 94 -13.96 1.88 2.55
CA PRO A 94 -14.34 3.27 2.33
C PRO A 94 -15.26 3.73 3.46
N ALA A 95 -14.99 4.91 4.03
CA ALA A 95 -15.71 5.45 5.18
C ALA A 95 -17.20 5.74 4.91
N ASP A 96 -17.63 5.66 3.64
CA ASP A 96 -18.99 5.99 3.18
C ASP A 96 -19.81 4.76 2.77
N ALA A 97 -19.56 3.58 3.35
CA ALA A 97 -20.59 2.55 3.43
C ALA A 97 -21.60 2.96 4.52
N GLU A 98 -22.35 4.03 4.25
CA GLU A 98 -23.46 4.46 5.08
C GLU A 98 -24.41 3.27 5.26
N VAL A 99 -24.60 2.87 6.51
CA VAL A 99 -25.59 1.88 6.90
C VAL A 99 -26.95 2.43 6.46
N GLU A 100 -27.52 1.88 5.39
CA GLU A 100 -28.93 2.04 5.06
C GLU A 100 -29.74 1.40 6.19
N VAL A 101 -29.95 2.15 7.27
CA VAL A 101 -30.94 1.80 8.30
C VAL A 101 -32.29 2.10 7.68
N GLU A 102 -32.83 1.10 6.99
CA GLU A 102 -34.21 1.08 6.52
C GLU A 102 -35.13 1.26 7.74
N ARG A 103 -35.55 2.50 8.00
CA ARG A 103 -36.65 2.78 8.94
C ARG A 103 -37.94 2.35 8.27
N ALA A 104 -38.27 1.08 8.43
CA ALA A 104 -39.64 0.61 8.26
C ALA A 104 -40.47 1.14 9.44
N GLU A 105 -41.04 2.33 9.27
CA GLU A 105 -42.10 2.83 10.16
C GLU A 105 -43.47 2.34 9.66
N VAL A 106 -44.20 1.81 10.64
CA VAL A 106 -45.52 1.17 10.64
C VAL A 106 -46.65 2.15 10.30
#